data_AF-A0A662R4S6-F1
#
_entry.id   AF-A0A662R4S6-F1
#
_cell.length_a   1.000
_cell.length_b   1.000
_cell.length_c   1.000
_cell.angle_alpha   90.00
_cell.angle_beta   90.00
_cell.angle_gamma   90.00
#
_symmetry.space_group_name_H-M   'P 1'
#
loop_
_entity.id
_entity.type
_entity.pdbx_description
1 polymer ?
#
loop_
_entity_poly.entity_id
_entity_poly.type
_entity_poly.pdbx_seq_one_letter_code
_entity_poly.pdbx_strand_id
1 'polypeptide(L)'
;MDAEHLIPKKLFFTSGTGRHDDHLVSFGMALRDAGIEDLNLVPVSSIVPPGCLIISKEEGLSELNSGEIVFVVLSRNASSDPGRLISASIGCALPQDISLFGYLAECHTFDKHKDETCRIACDRAVAMHRTLSGGDIKITCIAE
;
A
#
# COMPACT_ATOMS: atom_id res chain seq x y z
N MET A 1 -16.33 27.61 -7.58
CA MET A 1 -16.22 26.36 -8.37
C MET A 1 -15.28 25.50 -7.57
N ASP A 2 -15.83 24.75 -6.64
CA ASP A 2 -15.07 23.97 -5.67
C ASP A 2 -14.76 22.64 -6.33
N ALA A 3 -13.68 22.61 -7.10
CA ALA A 3 -13.21 21.37 -7.67
C ALA A 3 -12.53 20.57 -6.55
N GLU A 4 -13.27 19.63 -5.97
CA GLU A 4 -12.69 18.50 -5.25
C GLU A 4 -11.79 17.72 -6.22
N HIS A 5 -10.54 18.14 -6.34
CA HIS A 5 -9.59 17.53 -7.25
C HIS A 5 -9.06 16.22 -6.65
N LEU A 6 -9.54 15.06 -7.13
CA LEU A 6 -8.94 13.72 -6.93
C LEU A 6 -8.35 13.46 -5.53
N ILE A 7 -9.10 13.77 -4.47
CA ILE A 7 -8.71 13.44 -3.08
C ILE A 7 -9.41 12.14 -2.68
N PRO A 8 -8.69 11.01 -2.50
CA PRO A 8 -9.32 9.77 -2.09
C PRO A 8 -9.91 9.90 -0.68
N LYS A 9 -11.10 9.33 -0.51
CA LYS A 9 -11.83 9.32 0.78
C LYS A 9 -11.80 7.97 1.48
N LYS A 10 -11.41 6.92 0.75
CA LYS A 10 -11.34 5.55 1.22
C LYS A 10 -10.05 4.91 0.71
N LEU A 11 -9.50 3.99 1.49
CA LEU A 11 -8.40 3.12 1.08
C LEU A 11 -8.61 1.73 1.67
N PHE A 12 -8.09 0.72 0.99
CA PHE A 12 -7.99 -0.64 1.51
C PHE A 12 -6.60 -1.19 1.20
N PHE A 13 -6.19 -2.21 1.95
CA PHE A 13 -4.96 -2.93 1.70
C PHE A 13 -5.26 -4.23 0.95
N THR A 14 -4.34 -4.64 0.10
CA THR A 14 -4.34 -5.97 -0.47
C THR A 14 -2.92 -6.39 -0.82
N SER A 15 -2.68 -7.69 -0.82
CA SER A 15 -1.41 -8.30 -1.14
C SER A 15 -1.65 -9.59 -1.92
N GLY A 16 -0.65 -9.98 -2.70
CA GLY A 16 -0.71 -11.19 -3.52
C GLY A 16 0.66 -11.63 -3.97
N THR A 17 0.76 -12.90 -4.35
CA THR A 17 1.99 -13.54 -4.83
C THR A 17 1.76 -14.21 -6.18
N GLY A 18 2.79 -14.23 -7.02
CA GLY A 18 2.72 -14.83 -8.35
C GLY A 18 4.04 -15.50 -8.72
N ARG A 19 3.97 -16.58 -9.50
CA ARG A 19 5.12 -17.38 -9.92
C ARG A 19 4.98 -17.75 -11.38
N HIS A 20 5.95 -17.35 -12.18
CA HIS A 20 6.04 -17.69 -13.59
C HIS A 20 7.48 -17.45 -14.07
N ASP A 21 7.89 -18.14 -15.14
CA ASP A 21 9.23 -17.96 -15.72
C ASP A 21 9.41 -16.57 -16.36
N ASP A 22 8.30 -16.00 -16.83
CA ASP A 22 8.22 -14.62 -17.31
C ASP A 22 7.85 -13.65 -16.18
N HIS A 23 8.61 -12.58 -16.02
CA HIS A 23 8.44 -11.58 -14.97
C HIS A 23 7.11 -10.81 -15.07
N LEU A 24 6.66 -10.46 -16.27
CA LEU A 24 5.41 -9.72 -16.43
C LEU A 24 4.21 -10.61 -16.10
N VAL A 25 4.27 -11.88 -16.51
CA VAL A 25 3.23 -12.86 -16.17
C VAL A 25 3.21 -13.15 -14.67
N SER A 26 4.37 -13.29 -14.01
CA SER A 26 4.41 -13.52 -12.56
C SER A 26 3.86 -12.32 -11.79
N PHE A 27 4.12 -11.09 -12.24
CA PHE A 27 3.50 -9.90 -11.68
C PHE A 27 1.97 -9.88 -11.90
N GLY A 28 1.47 -10.21 -13.09
CA GLY A 28 0.03 -10.33 -13.34
C GLY A 28 -0.67 -11.38 -12.47
N MET A 29 0.01 -12.51 -12.20
CA MET A 29 -0.49 -13.51 -11.25
C MET A 29 -0.55 -12.98 -9.81
N ALA A 30 0.43 -12.17 -9.40
CA ALA A 30 0.41 -11.53 -8.08
C ALA A 30 -0.74 -10.52 -7.95
N LEU A 31 -1.04 -9.76 -9.01
CA LEU A 31 -2.21 -8.87 -9.04
C LEU A 31 -3.52 -9.64 -8.96
N ARG A 32 -3.59 -10.83 -9.58
CA ARG A 32 -4.77 -11.71 -9.53
C ARG A 32 -4.98 -12.30 -8.13
N ASP A 33 -3.92 -12.73 -7.48
CA ASP A 33 -3.96 -13.18 -6.09
C ASP A 33 -4.39 -12.02 -5.16
N ALA A 34 -3.95 -10.80 -5.46
CA ALA A 34 -4.40 -9.58 -4.81
C ALA A 34 -5.83 -9.13 -5.21
N GLY A 35 -6.47 -9.75 -6.21
CA GLY A 35 -7.83 -9.42 -6.66
C GLY A 35 -8.00 -8.02 -7.25
N ILE A 36 -6.93 -7.48 -7.86
CA ILE A 36 -6.90 -6.15 -8.48
C ILE A 36 -6.31 -6.20 -9.91
N GLU A 37 -6.30 -7.38 -10.54
CA GLU A 37 -5.69 -7.59 -11.86
C GLU A 37 -6.44 -6.92 -13.02
N ASP A 38 -7.72 -6.65 -12.82
CA ASP A 38 -8.60 -6.09 -13.83
C ASP A 38 -8.72 -4.55 -13.75
N LEU A 39 -7.95 -3.92 -12.86
CA LEU A 39 -7.91 -2.47 -12.65
C LEU A 39 -6.71 -1.82 -13.38
N ASN A 40 -6.85 -0.54 -13.76
CA ASN A 40 -5.75 0.26 -14.29
C ASN A 40 -5.03 1.00 -13.15
N LEU A 41 -3.94 0.39 -12.65
CA LEU A 41 -3.22 0.90 -11.48
C LEU A 41 -2.30 2.09 -11.83
N VAL A 42 -2.49 3.22 -11.14
CA VAL A 42 -1.63 4.41 -11.24
C VAL A 42 -0.86 4.58 -9.93
N PRO A 43 0.45 4.33 -9.92
CA PRO A 43 1.27 4.59 -8.75
C PRO A 43 1.26 6.06 -8.37
N VAL A 44 0.95 6.36 -7.10
CA VAL A 44 1.01 7.69 -6.51
C VAL A 44 1.99 7.73 -5.35
N SER A 45 2.27 8.93 -4.87
CA SER A 45 3.05 9.13 -3.65
C SER A 45 2.25 8.78 -2.39
N SER A 46 2.85 9.06 -1.25
CA SER A 46 2.64 8.33 0.00
C SER A 46 1.69 8.98 1.01
N ILE A 47 0.71 9.78 0.60
CA ILE A 47 -0.13 10.53 1.56
C ILE A 47 -1.49 9.87 1.75
N VAL A 48 -1.89 9.68 3.02
CA VAL A 48 -3.27 9.40 3.40
C VAL A 48 -3.96 10.73 3.70
N PRO A 49 -4.99 11.14 2.93
CA PRO A 49 -5.65 12.41 3.18
C PRO A 49 -6.35 12.46 4.55
N PRO A 50 -6.51 13.65 5.14
CA PRO A 50 -7.35 13.85 6.31
C PRO A 50 -8.76 13.25 6.12
N GLY A 51 -9.26 12.55 7.13
CA GLY A 51 -10.57 11.91 7.11
C GLY A 51 -10.71 10.73 6.16
N CYS A 52 -9.62 10.24 5.54
CA CYS A 52 -9.67 9.04 4.70
C CYS A 52 -9.97 7.80 5.54
N LEU A 53 -10.94 7.01 5.10
CA LEU A 53 -11.40 5.81 5.80
C LEU A 53 -10.64 4.58 5.31
N ILE A 54 -10.15 3.77 6.26
CA ILE A 54 -9.63 2.44 5.95
C ILE A 54 -10.82 1.47 5.97
N ILE A 55 -11.10 0.89 4.83
CA ILE A 55 -12.19 -0.07 4.62
C ILE A 55 -11.63 -1.46 4.31
N SER A 56 -12.50 -2.47 4.33
CA SER A 56 -12.08 -3.83 3.92
C SER A 56 -11.82 -3.89 2.42
N LYS A 57 -11.05 -4.91 2.00
CA LYS A 57 -10.82 -5.21 0.59
C LYS A 57 -12.15 -5.47 -0.12
N GLU A 58 -13.06 -6.23 0.49
CA GLU A 58 -14.34 -6.59 -0.10
C GLU A 58 -15.23 -5.37 -0.33
N GLU A 59 -15.30 -4.45 0.64
CA GLU A 59 -16.02 -3.19 0.49
C GLU A 59 -15.39 -2.33 -0.61
N GLY A 60 -14.06 -2.18 -0.61
CA GLY A 60 -13.36 -1.36 -1.59
C GLY A 60 -13.51 -1.87 -3.02
N LEU A 61 -13.38 -3.19 -3.22
CA LEU A 61 -13.58 -3.80 -4.53
C LEU A 61 -15.03 -3.72 -5.00
N SER A 62 -16.01 -3.71 -4.09
CA SER A 62 -17.43 -3.58 -4.46
C SER A 62 -17.78 -2.19 -5.04
N GLU A 63 -16.93 -1.20 -4.81
CA GLU A 63 -17.08 0.17 -5.30
C GLU A 63 -16.33 0.43 -6.61
N LEU A 64 -15.53 -0.54 -7.10
CA LEU A 64 -14.67 -0.39 -8.27
C LEU A 64 -15.22 -1.17 -9.47
N ASN A 65 -14.94 -0.66 -10.66
CA ASN A 65 -15.29 -1.32 -11.92
C ASN A 65 -14.06 -1.85 -12.64
N SER A 66 -14.24 -2.95 -13.38
CA SER A 66 -13.20 -3.49 -14.26
C SER A 66 -12.73 -2.40 -15.26
N GLY A 67 -11.42 -2.21 -15.35
CA GLY A 67 -10.76 -1.18 -16.16
C GLY A 67 -10.72 0.23 -15.52
N GLU A 68 -11.25 0.41 -14.31
CA GLU A 68 -11.22 1.69 -13.61
C GLU A 68 -9.78 2.11 -13.27
N ILE A 69 -9.50 3.41 -13.37
CA ILE A 69 -8.20 3.98 -12.96
C ILE A 69 -8.18 4.06 -11.45
N VAL A 70 -7.27 3.32 -10.82
CA VAL A 70 -7.14 3.27 -9.36
C VAL A 70 -5.75 3.72 -8.95
N PHE A 71 -5.71 4.73 -8.08
CA PHE A 71 -4.45 5.22 -7.52
C PHE A 71 -3.96 4.29 -6.42
N VAL A 72 -2.69 3.90 -6.48
CA VAL A 72 -2.10 2.96 -5.52
C VAL A 72 -0.74 3.42 -5.00
N VAL A 73 -0.44 3.10 -3.75
CA VAL A 73 0.95 3.04 -3.27
C VAL A 73 1.36 1.58 -3.35
N LEU A 74 2.37 1.27 -4.17
CA LEU A 74 2.70 -0.10 -4.54
C LEU A 74 4.11 -0.47 -4.06
N SER A 75 4.20 -1.50 -3.23
CA SER A 75 5.44 -2.24 -3.00
C SER A 75 5.42 -3.52 -3.83
N ARG A 76 6.50 -3.81 -4.55
CA ARG A 76 6.66 -5.06 -5.28
C ARG A 76 8.09 -5.57 -5.13
N ASN A 77 8.22 -6.90 -5.10
CA ASN A 77 9.52 -7.57 -5.15
C ASN A 77 9.45 -8.78 -6.08
N ALA A 78 10.57 -9.15 -6.68
CA ALA A 78 10.69 -10.31 -7.57
C ALA A 78 12.09 -10.91 -7.45
N SER A 79 12.17 -12.23 -7.65
CA SER A 79 13.43 -12.97 -7.67
C SER A 79 13.33 -14.14 -8.64
N SER A 80 14.41 -14.40 -9.37
CA SER A 80 14.61 -15.64 -10.14
C SER A 80 15.45 -16.68 -9.39
N ASP A 81 16.00 -16.33 -8.22
CA ASP A 81 16.85 -17.21 -7.42
C ASP A 81 15.99 -18.31 -6.74
N PRO A 82 16.23 -19.60 -7.02
CA PRO A 82 15.46 -20.68 -6.41
C PRO A 82 15.55 -20.66 -4.89
N GLY A 83 14.40 -20.71 -4.22
CA GLY A 83 14.31 -20.75 -2.76
C GLY A 83 14.57 -19.43 -2.04
N ARG A 84 14.88 -18.34 -2.77
CA ARG A 84 15.06 -17.03 -2.16
C ARG A 84 13.73 -16.49 -1.63
N LEU A 85 13.74 -16.08 -0.36
CA LEU A 85 12.58 -15.45 0.26
C LEU A 85 12.49 -14.00 -0.20
N ILE A 86 11.33 -13.61 -0.71
CA ILE A 86 10.99 -12.22 -1.01
C ILE A 86 9.75 -11.83 -0.21
N SER A 87 9.73 -10.59 0.27
CA SER A 87 8.56 -9.98 0.90
C SER A 87 8.36 -8.57 0.35
N ALA A 88 7.10 -8.15 0.30
CA ALA A 88 6.68 -6.79 0.02
C ALA A 88 5.58 -6.41 1.02
N SER A 89 5.59 -5.16 1.48
CA SER A 89 4.62 -4.63 2.43
C SER A 89 4.42 -3.13 2.23
N ILE A 90 3.24 -2.63 2.59
CA ILE A 90 2.95 -1.20 2.76
C ILE A 90 2.74 -0.93 4.25
N GLY A 91 3.52 -0.02 4.82
CA GLY A 91 3.26 0.53 6.15
C GLY A 91 2.39 1.78 6.06
N CYS A 92 1.49 1.98 7.01
CA CYS A 92 0.56 3.10 7.06
C CYS A 92 0.56 3.73 8.44
N ALA A 93 1.18 4.91 8.55
CA ALA A 93 1.23 5.73 9.75
C ALA A 93 0.03 6.68 9.77
N LEU A 94 -0.86 6.51 10.75
CA LEU A 94 -2.05 7.33 10.91
C LEU A 94 -1.98 8.14 12.21
N PRO A 95 -2.14 9.46 12.16
CA PRO A 95 -2.31 10.26 13.37
C PRO A 95 -3.63 9.89 14.06
N GLN A 96 -3.68 9.99 15.40
CA GLN A 96 -4.94 9.85 16.15
C GLN A 96 -5.95 10.96 15.82
N ASP A 97 -5.45 12.16 15.48
CA ASP A 97 -6.28 13.24 14.98
C ASP A 97 -6.55 13.06 13.48
N ILE A 98 -7.79 12.71 13.14
CA ILE A 98 -8.23 12.45 11.76
C ILE A 98 -8.20 13.67 10.85
N SER A 99 -8.05 14.88 11.41
CA SER A 99 -7.89 16.12 10.64
C SER A 99 -6.48 16.28 10.06
N LEU A 100 -5.53 15.46 10.53
CA LEU A 100 -4.16 15.44 10.05
C LEU A 100 -3.98 14.35 8.98
N PHE A 101 -3.03 14.54 8.09
CA PHE A 101 -2.68 13.54 7.08
C PHE A 101 -1.92 12.36 7.71
N GLY A 102 -2.11 11.18 7.13
CA GLY A 102 -1.27 10.00 7.38
C GLY A 102 -0.24 9.78 6.28
N TYR A 103 0.62 8.77 6.45
CA TYR A 103 1.72 8.49 5.54
C TYR A 103 1.81 6.98 5.23
N LEU A 104 1.98 6.63 3.95
CA LEU A 104 2.19 5.27 3.47
C LEU A 104 3.67 5.05 3.13
N ALA A 105 4.21 3.86 3.34
CA ALA A 105 5.59 3.58 2.96
C ALA A 105 5.70 2.19 2.36
N GLU A 106 6.14 2.11 1.11
CA GLU A 106 6.53 0.83 0.54
C GLU A 106 7.76 0.24 1.23
N CYS A 107 7.77 -1.07 1.40
CA CYS A 107 8.93 -1.84 1.83
C CYS A 107 8.98 -3.15 1.05
N HIS A 108 10.13 -3.49 0.50
CA HIS A 108 10.39 -4.79 -0.10
C HIS A 108 11.74 -5.28 0.40
N THR A 109 11.83 -6.58 0.68
CA THR A 109 12.99 -7.19 1.33
C THR A 109 13.27 -8.54 0.71
N PHE A 110 14.55 -8.91 0.77
CA PHE A 110 15.01 -10.27 0.51
C PHE A 110 15.38 -10.90 1.84
N ASP A 111 15.16 -12.20 1.96
CA ASP A 111 15.62 -13.02 3.09
C ASP A 111 15.04 -12.57 4.45
N LYS A 112 13.87 -11.91 4.41
CA LYS A 112 13.08 -11.49 5.56
C LYS A 112 11.64 -11.96 5.44
N HIS A 113 11.10 -12.46 6.54
CA HIS A 113 9.70 -12.87 6.62
C HIS A 113 8.75 -11.67 6.66
N LYS A 114 7.45 -11.96 6.49
CA LYS A 114 6.36 -10.98 6.49
C LYS A 114 6.45 -10.03 7.69
N ASP A 115 6.48 -10.57 8.91
CA ASP A 115 6.42 -9.77 10.15
C ASP A 115 7.56 -8.76 10.25
N GLU A 116 8.78 -9.15 9.86
CA GLU A 116 9.92 -8.23 9.86
C GLU A 116 9.77 -7.14 8.79
N THR A 117 9.28 -7.52 7.61
CA THR A 117 9.06 -6.59 6.50
C THR A 117 7.98 -5.57 6.84
N CYS A 118 6.86 -6.01 7.43
CA CYS A 118 5.79 -5.15 7.94
C CYS A 118 6.29 -4.20 9.02
N ARG A 119 7.13 -4.67 9.95
CA ARG A 119 7.76 -3.81 10.97
C ARG A 119 8.63 -2.72 10.35
N ILE A 120 9.48 -3.07 9.39
CA ILE A 120 10.32 -2.09 8.67
C ILE A 120 9.45 -1.08 7.90
N ALA A 121 8.37 -1.54 7.27
CA ALA A 121 7.43 -0.68 6.57
C ALA A 121 6.77 0.32 7.52
N CYS A 122 6.37 -0.15 8.71
CA CYS A 122 5.79 0.70 9.75
C CYS A 122 6.78 1.73 10.31
N ASP A 123 7.98 1.30 10.68
CA ASP A 123 9.03 2.19 11.18
C ASP A 123 9.35 3.28 10.14
N ARG A 124 9.38 2.91 8.85
CA ARG A 124 9.57 3.83 7.73
C ARG A 124 8.41 4.82 7.59
N ALA A 125 7.16 4.36 7.63
CA ALA A 125 5.99 5.22 7.54
C ALA A 125 5.94 6.26 8.68
N VAL A 126 6.23 5.82 9.92
CA VAL A 126 6.28 6.71 11.09
C VAL A 126 7.41 7.73 10.96
N ALA A 127 8.61 7.30 10.54
CA ALA A 127 9.74 8.21 10.35
C ALA A 127 9.42 9.27 9.29
N MET A 128 8.87 8.87 8.14
CA MET A 128 8.51 9.78 7.04
C MET A 128 7.37 10.73 7.44
N HIS A 129 6.39 10.28 8.22
CA HIS A 129 5.36 11.17 8.74
C HIS A 129 5.98 12.28 9.61
N ARG A 130 6.88 11.91 10.53
CA ARG A 130 7.52 12.84 11.48
C ARG A 130 8.39 13.90 10.82
N THR A 131 9.02 13.62 9.67
CA THR A 131 9.81 14.63 8.95
C THR A 131 8.94 15.76 8.40
N LEU A 132 7.66 15.49 8.12
CA LEU A 132 6.71 16.47 7.60
C LEU A 132 5.88 17.14 8.68
N SER A 133 5.54 16.42 9.75
CA SER A 133 4.58 16.87 10.76
C SER A 133 5.22 17.53 12.00
N GLY A 134 6.55 17.39 12.18
CA GLY A 134 7.34 18.27 13.04
C GLY A 134 7.12 18.16 14.56
N GLY A 135 6.47 17.11 15.07
CA GLY A 135 6.20 16.99 16.52
C GLY A 135 5.83 15.59 17.02
N ASP A 136 5.55 15.51 18.32
CA ASP A 136 5.11 14.29 19.03
C ASP A 136 3.62 13.99 18.78
N ILE A 137 3.28 13.69 17.53
CA ILE A 137 1.96 13.22 17.16
C ILE A 137 1.84 11.74 17.54
N LYS A 138 0.76 11.39 18.24
CA LYS A 138 0.42 9.98 18.49
C LYS A 138 0.02 9.34 17.17
N ILE A 139 0.81 8.37 16.75
CA ILE A 139 0.65 7.65 15.49
C ILE A 139 0.38 6.18 15.79
N THR A 140 -0.63 5.63 15.12
CA THR A 140 -0.83 4.19 15.01
C THR A 140 -0.28 3.74 13.66
N CYS A 141 0.39 2.59 13.61
CA CYS A 141 0.82 2.02 12.35
C CYS A 141 0.13 0.68 12.06
N ILE A 142 -0.30 0.51 10.81
CA ILE A 142 -0.82 -0.73 10.24
C ILE A 142 0.09 -1.09 9.07
N ALA A 143 0.40 -2.37 8.89
CA ALA A 143 1.12 -2.83 7.72
C ALA A 143 0.51 -4.13 7.21
N GLU A 144 0.46 -4.25 5.89
CA GLU A 144 0.05 -5.47 5.18
C GLU A 144 1.10 -5.89 4.16
#